data_AF-A0A1M6S0J8-F1
#
_entry.id   AF-A0A1M6S0J8-F1
#
_cell.length_a   1.000
_cell.length_b   1.000
_cell.length_c   1.000
_cell.angle_alpha   90.00
_cell.angle_beta   90.00
_cell.angle_gamma   90.00
#
_symmetry.space_group_name_H-M   'P 1'
#
loop_
_entity.id
_entity.type
_entity.pdbx_description
1 polymer ?
#
loop_
_entity_poly.entity_id
_entity_poly.type
_entity_poly.pdbx_seq_one_letter_code
_entity_poly.pdbx_strand_id
1 'polypeptide(L)'
;MMYPFMILDDNAEIVHSEMGKDGRVKVYIEKPDAKDGFHRATCYLPTCTWEDIFGFSDEEIDRYKKVIESTAHLIMEFSQKGGFSNAAQKVENGMDALWVSGKWNNEKNEEILKEHLRTPYKGKVP
;
A
#
# COMPACT_ATOMS: atom_id res chain seq x y z
N MET A 1 13.84 -3.36 4.24
CA MET A 1 13.85 -1.98 3.65
C MET A 1 12.56 -1.24 4.04
N MET A 2 12.45 0.08 3.84
CA MET A 2 11.18 0.83 3.98
C MET A 2 10.60 1.12 2.59
N TYR A 3 9.30 0.99 2.42
CA TYR A 3 8.58 1.19 1.16
C TYR A 3 7.49 2.24 1.31
N PRO A 4 7.37 3.17 0.34
CA PRO A 4 6.26 4.11 0.29
C PRO A 4 4.91 3.39 0.21
N PHE A 5 3.94 3.89 0.96
CA PHE A 5 2.56 3.42 0.92
C PHE A 5 1.61 4.50 0.40
N MET A 6 1.60 5.67 1.03
CA MET A 6 0.68 6.76 0.71
C MET A 6 1.22 8.10 1.22
N ILE A 7 0.92 9.18 0.50
CA ILE A 7 1.06 10.55 0.98
C ILE A 7 -0.36 11.09 1.25
N LEU A 8 -0.56 11.66 2.43
CA LEU A 8 -1.84 12.25 2.86
C LEU A 8 -1.99 13.70 2.38
N ASP A 9 -3.20 14.23 2.49
CA ASP A 9 -3.55 15.60 2.09
C ASP A 9 -2.80 16.69 2.88
N ASP A 10 -2.29 16.36 4.06
CA ASP A 10 -1.47 17.23 4.90
C ASP A 10 0.03 17.05 4.70
N ASN A 11 0.43 16.34 3.63
CA ASN A 11 1.81 15.97 3.28
C ASN A 11 2.50 15.00 4.23
N ALA A 12 1.77 14.36 5.15
CA ALA A 12 2.33 13.22 5.89
C ALA A 12 2.54 12.03 4.95
N GLU A 13 3.74 11.47 4.92
CA GLU A 13 4.07 10.25 4.19
C GLU A 13 4.01 9.05 5.13
N ILE A 14 3.30 8.00 4.70
CA ILE A 14 3.26 6.70 5.35
C ILE A 14 4.15 5.75 4.57
N VAL A 15 5.14 5.17 5.24
CA VAL A 15 6.01 4.13 4.72
C VAL A 15 5.93 2.88 5.59
N HIS A 16 6.24 1.71 5.04
CA HIS A 16 6.24 0.46 5.81
C HIS A 16 7.48 -0.39 5.57
N SER A 17 7.86 -1.20 6.56
CA SER A 17 8.95 -2.16 6.41
C SER A 17 8.53 -3.41 5.62
N GLU A 18 9.50 -4.25 5.26
CA GLU A 18 9.22 -5.68 5.03
C GLU A 18 8.66 -6.32 6.30
N MET A 19 7.98 -7.45 6.13
CA MET A 19 7.52 -8.24 7.27
C MET A 19 8.74 -8.81 8.02
N GLY A 20 8.82 -8.49 9.31
CA GLY A 20 9.82 -9.05 10.21
C GLY A 20 9.63 -10.55 10.40
N LYS A 21 10.67 -11.23 10.89
CA LYS A 21 10.60 -12.67 11.22
C LYS A 21 9.60 -13.00 12.32
N ASP A 22 9.25 -12.00 13.13
CA ASP A 22 8.24 -12.03 14.18
C ASP A 22 6.82 -11.78 13.63
N GLY A 23 6.67 -11.62 12.31
CA GLY A 23 5.39 -11.35 11.66
C GLY A 23 4.90 -9.92 11.84
N ARG A 24 5.73 -9.02 12.39
CA ARG A 24 5.37 -7.60 12.57
C ARG A 24 5.85 -6.76 11.40
N VAL A 25 5.10 -5.68 11.14
CA VAL A 25 5.47 -4.67 10.14
C VAL A 25 5.57 -3.33 10.84
N LYS A 26 6.71 -2.65 10.66
CA LYS A 26 6.88 -1.27 11.10
C LYS A 26 6.25 -0.34 10.07
N VAL A 27 5.28 0.45 10.49
CA VAL A 27 4.69 1.56 9.75
C VAL A 27 5.28 2.84 10.34
N TYR A 28 5.80 3.70 9.49
CA TYR A 28 6.44 4.93 9.91
C TYR A 28 5.80 6.09 9.17
N ILE A 29 5.52 7.15 9.92
CA ILE A 29 4.84 8.34 9.44
C ILE A 29 5.80 9.50 9.62
N GLU A 30 6.04 10.27 8.57
CA GLU A 30 6.79 11.51 8.63
C GLU A 30 6.03 12.63 7.95
N LYS A 31 6.07 13.82 8.55
CA LYS A 31 5.48 15.04 7.97
C LYS A 31 6.50 16.16 8.09
N PRO A 32 6.84 16.86 6.99
CA PRO A 32 7.76 17.99 7.05
C PRO A 32 7.16 19.12 7.88
N ASP A 33 7.95 19.70 8.77
CA ASP A 33 7.58 20.85 9.58
C ASP A 33 8.65 21.96 9.46
N ALA A 34 8.21 23.21 9.37
CA ALA A 34 9.09 24.35 9.13
C ALA A 34 9.93 24.77 10.36
N LYS A 35 9.52 24.37 11.58
CA LYS A 35 10.18 24.76 12.82
C LYS A 35 11.20 23.72 13.28
N ASP A 36 10.87 22.45 13.22
CA ASP A 36 11.71 21.36 13.74
C ASP A 36 12.10 20.30 12.71
N GLY A 37 11.77 20.53 11.43
CA GLY A 37 12.19 19.73 10.30
C GLY A 37 11.18 18.63 9.96
N PHE A 38 10.95 17.68 10.88
CA PHE A 38 10.02 16.58 10.65
C PHE A 38 9.31 16.13 11.94
N HIS A 39 7.99 16.08 11.88
CA HIS A 39 7.19 15.30 12.82
C HIS A 39 7.23 13.83 12.43
N ARG A 40 7.23 12.94 13.41
CA ARG A 40 7.36 11.49 13.18
C ARG A 40 6.59 10.65 14.18
N ALA A 41 6.14 9.48 13.72
CA ALA A 41 5.51 8.47 14.55
C ALA A 41 5.75 7.08 13.99
N THR A 42 5.84 6.09 14.87
CA THR A 42 5.93 4.67 14.50
C THR A 42 4.70 3.93 14.97
N CYS A 43 4.14 3.08 14.11
CA CYS A 43 3.08 2.13 14.44
C CYS A 43 3.53 0.72 14.03
N TYR A 44 3.24 -0.29 14.85
CA TYR A 44 3.51 -1.69 14.50
C TYR A 44 2.22 -2.47 14.26
N LEU A 45 2.12 -3.07 13.08
CA LEU A 45 1.06 -4.02 12.73
C LEU A 45 1.48 -5.45 13.08
N PRO A 46 0.51 -6.36 13.38
CA PRO A 46 -0.95 -6.15 13.32
C PRO A 46 -1.56 -5.53 14.59
N THR A 47 -0.79 -5.38 15.68
CA THR A 47 -1.32 -4.93 16.98
C THR A 47 -1.71 -3.46 17.03
N CYS A 48 -1.32 -2.68 16.00
CA CYS A 48 -1.47 -1.22 15.94
C CYS A 48 -0.89 -0.53 17.19
N THR A 49 0.32 -0.94 17.58
CA THR A 49 1.03 -0.38 18.74
C THR A 49 1.82 0.85 18.31
N TRP A 50 1.56 1.99 18.95
CA TRP A 50 2.18 3.28 18.63
C TRP A 50 3.35 3.60 19.55
N GLU A 51 4.44 4.07 18.97
CA GLU A 51 5.69 4.40 19.64
C GLU A 51 6.35 5.61 18.94
N ASP A 52 7.28 6.27 19.64
CA ASP A 52 8.17 7.29 19.06
C ASP A 52 7.41 8.44 18.36
N ILE A 53 6.34 8.91 19.00
CA ILE A 53 5.52 10.04 18.54
C ILE A 53 6.24 11.35 18.90
N PHE A 54 6.49 12.17 17.89
CA PHE A 54 7.15 13.46 18.02
C PHE A 54 6.51 14.49 17.07
N GLY A 55 6.17 15.67 17.60
CA GLY A 55 5.65 16.80 16.84
C GLY A 55 4.15 16.74 16.49
N PHE A 56 3.55 15.54 16.42
CA PHE A 56 2.13 15.39 16.11
C PHE A 56 1.20 15.71 17.28
N SER A 57 0.03 16.29 16.96
CA SER A 57 -1.09 16.42 17.90
C SER A 57 -1.85 15.09 18.05
N ASP A 58 -2.64 14.98 19.12
CA ASP A 58 -3.49 13.80 19.35
C ASP A 58 -4.51 13.62 18.21
N GLU A 59 -5.04 14.71 17.65
CA GLU A 59 -5.98 14.67 16.52
C GLU A 59 -5.31 14.15 15.24
N GLU A 60 -4.05 14.52 15.00
CA GLU A 60 -3.27 14.00 13.86
C GLU A 60 -3.03 12.49 14.02
N ILE A 61 -2.62 12.05 15.22
CA ILE A 61 -2.41 10.63 15.50
C ILE A 61 -3.71 9.82 15.35
N ASP A 62 -4.84 10.32 15.86
CA ASP A 62 -6.14 9.66 15.69
C ASP A 62 -6.57 9.57 14.23
N ARG A 63 -6.25 10.58 13.42
CA ARG A 63 -6.49 10.55 11.98
C ARG A 63 -5.63 9.48 11.31
N TYR A 64 -4.33 9.45 11.59
CA TYR A 64 -3.41 8.48 10.99
C TYR A 64 -3.72 7.04 11.43
N LYS A 65 -4.16 6.85 12.67
CA LYS A 65 -4.62 5.56 13.19
C LYS A 65 -5.78 5.00 12.37
N LYS A 66 -6.80 5.80 12.06
CA LYS A 66 -7.94 5.35 11.22
C LYS A 66 -7.48 4.92 9.82
N VAL A 67 -6.54 5.66 9.23
CA VAL A 67 -5.98 5.31 7.91
C VAL A 67 -5.22 3.98 7.99
N ILE A 68 -4.32 3.83 8.97
CA ILE A 68 -3.51 2.62 9.12
C ILE A 68 -4.36 1.41 9.46
N GLU A 69 -5.35 1.53 10.35
CA GLU A 69 -6.24 0.43 10.70
C GLU A 69 -7.10 -0.02 9.52
N SER A 70 -7.68 0.93 8.77
CA SER A 70 -8.52 0.61 7.59
C SER A 70 -7.72 -0.03 6.45
N THR A 71 -6.42 0.23 6.37
CA THR A 71 -5.53 -0.27 5.31
C THR A 71 -4.52 -1.33 5.77
N ALA A 72 -4.60 -1.77 7.03
CA ALA A 72 -3.61 -2.67 7.63
C ALA A 72 -3.40 -3.96 6.83
N HIS A 73 -4.48 -4.56 6.31
CA HIS A 73 -4.42 -5.77 5.50
C HIS A 73 -3.58 -5.58 4.23
N LEU A 74 -3.65 -4.43 3.56
CA LEU A 74 -2.86 -4.12 2.36
C LEU A 74 -1.38 -3.97 2.72
N ILE A 75 -1.08 -3.23 3.79
CA ILE A 75 0.30 -3.05 4.29
C ILE A 75 0.92 -4.40 4.65
N MET A 76 0.15 -5.27 5.32
CA MET A 76 0.58 -6.62 5.67
C MET A 76 0.83 -7.51 4.45
N GLU A 77 0.04 -7.36 3.39
CA GLU A 77 0.26 -8.08 2.13
C GLU A 77 1.51 -7.56 1.38
N PHE A 78 1.65 -6.25 1.24
CA PHE A 78 2.74 -5.64 0.49
C PHE A 78 4.09 -5.80 1.20
N SER A 79 4.11 -5.85 2.53
CA SER A 79 5.33 -6.10 3.32
C SER A 79 5.97 -7.47 3.03
N GLN A 80 5.19 -8.45 2.57
CA GLN A 80 5.70 -9.78 2.16
C GLN A 80 6.20 -9.80 0.71
N LYS A 81 5.80 -8.82 -0.10
CA LYS A 81 6.06 -8.79 -1.55
C LYS A 81 7.16 -7.79 -1.95
N GLY A 82 7.69 -7.03 -0.99
CA GLY A 82 8.69 -5.99 -1.21
C GLY A 82 8.08 -4.63 -1.57
N GLY A 83 6.90 -4.31 -1.05
CA GLY A 83 6.19 -3.05 -1.33
C GLY A 83 5.31 -3.11 -2.59
N PHE A 84 4.55 -2.04 -2.81
CA PHE A 84 3.53 -1.95 -3.86
C PHE A 84 4.09 -2.12 -5.27
N SER A 85 5.17 -1.40 -5.61
CA SER A 85 5.77 -1.46 -6.95
C SER A 85 6.25 -2.86 -7.32
N ASN A 86 6.84 -3.58 -6.36
CA ASN A 86 7.26 -4.97 -6.59
C ASN A 86 6.07 -5.92 -6.74
N ALA A 87 4.96 -5.66 -6.04
CA ALA A 87 3.73 -6.42 -6.23
C ALA A 87 3.14 -6.19 -7.63
N ALA A 88 3.07 -4.93 -8.10
CA ALA A 88 2.59 -4.58 -9.43
C ALA A 88 3.46 -5.22 -10.53
N GLN A 89 4.79 -5.11 -10.43
CA GLN A 89 5.70 -5.68 -11.43
C GLN A 89 5.58 -7.21 -11.52
N LYS A 90 5.33 -7.91 -10.40
CA LYS A 90 5.10 -9.36 -10.42
C LYS A 90 3.81 -9.73 -11.18
N VAL A 91 2.78 -8.90 -11.06
CA VAL A 91 1.53 -9.07 -11.81
C VAL A 91 1.79 -8.87 -13.30
N GLU A 92 2.47 -7.78 -13.67
CA GLU A 92 2.83 -7.49 -15.07
C GLU A 92 3.64 -8.63 -15.71
N ASN A 93 4.70 -9.08 -15.03
CA ASN A 93 5.51 -10.20 -15.49
C ASN A 93 4.70 -11.50 -15.65
N GLY A 94 3.73 -11.73 -14.77
CA GLY A 94 2.82 -12.89 -14.84
C GLY A 94 1.86 -12.80 -16.03
N MET A 95 1.33 -11.62 -16.31
CA MET A 95 0.47 -11.36 -17.46
C MET A 95 1.24 -11.57 -18.78
N ASP A 96 2.46 -11.04 -18.87
CA ASP A 96 3.34 -11.22 -20.02
C ASP A 96 3.66 -12.70 -20.26
N ALA A 97 3.95 -13.45 -19.20
CA ALA A 97 4.21 -14.88 -19.30
C ALA A 97 2.99 -15.67 -19.83
N LEU A 98 1.76 -15.29 -19.42
CA LEU A 98 0.53 -15.90 -19.93
C LEU A 98 0.29 -15.58 -21.40
N TRP A 99 0.60 -14.35 -21.82
CA TRP A 99 0.51 -13.93 -23.21
C TRP A 99 1.51 -14.69 -24.09
N VAL A 100 2.78 -14.71 -23.70
CA VAL A 100 3.86 -15.40 -24.44
C VAL A 100 3.63 -16.91 -24.52
N SER A 101 3.10 -17.52 -23.46
CA SER A 101 2.81 -18.97 -23.44
C SER A 101 1.52 -19.36 -24.16
N GLY A 102 0.77 -18.39 -24.73
CA GLY A 102 -0.51 -18.65 -25.40
C GLY A 102 -1.63 -19.09 -24.48
N LYS A 103 -1.45 -19.00 -23.16
CA LYS A 103 -2.45 -19.35 -22.14
C LYS A 103 -3.43 -18.22 -21.85
N TRP A 104 -3.16 -17.03 -22.38
CA TRP A 104 -4.03 -15.87 -22.27
C TRP A 104 -5.35 -16.07 -23.05
N ASN A 105 -6.49 -15.79 -22.42
CA ASN A 105 -7.81 -15.91 -23.03
C ASN A 105 -8.62 -14.61 -22.83
N ASN A 106 -8.80 -13.84 -23.90
CA ASN A 106 -9.54 -12.57 -23.88
C ASN A 106 -11.02 -12.75 -23.52
N GLU A 107 -11.68 -13.77 -24.03
CA GLU A 107 -13.12 -13.99 -23.82
C GLU A 107 -13.42 -14.27 -22.34
N LYS A 108 -12.64 -15.17 -21.72
CA LYS A 108 -12.76 -15.47 -20.29
C LYS A 108 -12.44 -14.26 -19.42
N ASN A 109 -11.41 -13.49 -19.80
CA ASN A 109 -11.05 -12.27 -19.08
C ASN A 109 -12.17 -11.24 -19.17
N GLU A 110 -12.80 -11.05 -20.34
CA GLU A 110 -13.94 -10.17 -20.51
C GLU A 110 -15.17 -10.61 -19.72
N GLU A 111 -15.46 -11.91 -19.65
CA GLU A 111 -16.58 -12.44 -18.85
C GLU A 111 -16.40 -12.15 -17.35
N ILE A 112 -15.21 -12.41 -16.81
CA ILE A 112 -14.87 -12.09 -15.41
C ILE A 112 -15.01 -10.57 -15.15
N LEU A 113 -14.52 -9.74 -16.08
CA LEU A 113 -14.62 -8.28 -15.96
C LEU A 113 -16.09 -7.82 -16.01
N LYS A 114 -16.94 -8.42 -16.85
CA LYS A 114 -18.38 -8.11 -16.93
C LYS A 114 -19.14 -8.54 -15.67
N GLU A 115 -18.72 -9.63 -15.02
CA GLU A 115 -19.32 -10.12 -13.78
C GLU A 115 -18.95 -9.24 -12.57
N HIS A 116 -17.69 -8.79 -12.48
CA HIS A 116 -17.15 -8.13 -11.28
C HIS A 116 -17.11 -6.59 -11.36
N LEU A 117 -17.06 -5.99 -12.55
CA LEU A 117 -17.05 -4.54 -12.73
C LEU A 117 -18.40 -4.04 -13.26
N ARG A 118 -18.97 -3.02 -12.60
CA ARG A 118 -20.24 -2.39 -12.99
C ARG A 118 -20.18 -1.57 -14.29
N THR A 119 -19.02 -1.42 -14.92
CA THR A 119 -18.89 -0.77 -16.23
C THR A 119 -17.78 -1.43 -17.05
N PRO A 120 -18.04 -1.86 -18.30
CA PRO A 120 -17.01 -2.45 -19.16
C PRO A 120 -15.92 -1.45 -19.49
N TYR A 121 -14.66 -1.90 -19.51
CA TYR A 121 -13.55 -1.16 -20.09
C TYR A 121 -13.80 -0.99 -21.60
N LYS A 122 -14.17 0.21 -22.04
CA LYS A 122 -14.26 0.52 -23.48
C LYS A 122 -12.84 0.77 -24.00
N GLY A 123 -12.17 -0.30 -24.45
CA GLY A 123 -10.91 -0.18 -25.16
C GLY A 123 -11.05 0.80 -26.32
N LYS A 124 -10.08 1.70 -26.50
CA LYS A 124 -9.94 2.46 -27.74
C LYS A 124 -9.53 1.46 -28.82
N VAL A 125 -10.43 1.24 -29.77
CA VAL A 125 -10.14 0.54 -31.04
C VAL A 125 -9.18 1.43 -31.86
N PRO A 126 -8.20 0.86 -32.61
CA PRO A 126 -7.07 1.62 -33.20
C PRO A 126 -7.46 2.84 -34.03
#